data_AF-A0A101IQE1-F1
#
_entry.id   AF-A0A101IQE1-F1
#
_cell.length_a   1.000
_cell.length_b   1.000
_cell.length_c   1.000
_cell.angle_alpha   90.00
_cell.angle_beta   90.00
_cell.angle_gamma   90.00
#
_symmetry.space_group_name_H-M   'P 1'
#
loop_
_entity.id
_entity.type
_entity.pdbx_description
1 polymer ?
#
loop_
_entity_poly.entity_id
_entity_poly.type
_entity_poly.pdbx_seq_one_letter_code
_entity_poly.pdbx_strand_id
1 'polypeptide(L)'
;MDKKFSKDIQSLINAYELLVKGIDTKAKESEDRAYGGVIRAGKGMLVESLAKSLIEIAWKELGRNPAKLSLRKETVKIPIKKEYIERVKSPEVKKFIKDHIKDFYYPLRTDVHVHVDGKFKIAMECKAYTENAMLKRILVDFTLFKQVFPDLAFVLFQLESQLGGDYSTANHIKYGSPSTHTLLSYFDIDLNIITVLEGERKVDKPIHKPEYYKSLREESLLAVLEVFKNLLK
;
A
#
# COMPACT_ATOMS: atom_id res chain seq x y z
N MET A 1 2.12 19.53 18.86
CA MET A 1 1.33 19.31 17.64
C MET A 1 0.44 20.53 17.42
N ASP A 2 0.39 21.11 16.22
CA ASP A 2 -0.50 22.24 15.92
C ASP A 2 -1.97 21.83 16.11
N LYS A 3 -2.82 22.71 16.67
CA LYS A 3 -4.25 22.44 16.90
C LYS A 3 -4.98 22.05 15.62
N LYS A 4 -4.52 22.54 14.46
CA LYS A 4 -5.08 22.21 13.15
C LYS A 4 -4.82 20.75 12.76
N PHE A 5 -3.64 20.20 13.04
CA PHE A 5 -3.29 18.82 12.68
C PHE A 5 -4.01 17.79 13.56
N SER A 6 -4.18 18.10 14.85
CA SER A 6 -5.01 17.29 15.75
C SER A 6 -6.46 17.17 15.22
N LYS A 7 -7.01 18.25 14.64
CA LYS A 7 -8.33 18.21 13.98
C LYS A 7 -8.35 17.37 12.70
N ASP A 8 -7.30 17.44 11.89
CA ASP A 8 -7.18 16.64 10.65
C ASP A 8 -7.14 15.14 11.00
N ILE A 9 -6.37 14.76 12.03
CA ILE A 9 -6.27 13.37 12.51
C ILE A 9 -7.60 12.88 13.10
N GLN A 10 -8.25 13.68 13.94
CA GLN A 10 -9.56 13.31 14.48
C GLN A 10 -10.61 13.12 13.37
N SER A 11 -10.54 13.93 12.30
CA SER A 11 -11.43 13.80 11.14
C SER A 11 -11.20 12.47 10.41
N LEU A 12 -9.96 12.00 10.30
CA LEU A 12 -9.65 10.69 9.72
C LEU A 12 -10.19 9.53 10.57
N ILE A 13 -10.06 9.63 11.90
CA ILE A 13 -10.61 8.62 12.81
C ILE A 13 -12.14 8.54 12.66
N ASN A 14 -12.81 9.70 12.66
CA ASN A 14 -14.26 9.76 12.50
C ASN A 14 -14.72 9.21 11.14
N ALA A 15 -14.00 9.53 10.06
CA ALA A 15 -14.29 9.00 8.72
C ALA A 15 -14.10 7.49 8.65
N TYR A 16 -13.01 6.97 9.24
CA TYR A 16 -12.77 5.53 9.37
C TYR A 16 -13.92 4.84 10.13
N GLU A 17 -14.34 5.39 11.27
CA GLU A 17 -15.44 4.84 12.05
C GLU A 17 -16.74 4.74 11.26
N LEU A 18 -17.14 5.84 10.62
CA LEU A 18 -18.35 5.90 9.82
C LEU A 18 -18.31 4.89 8.67
N LEU A 19 -17.19 4.79 7.98
CA LEU A 19 -17.03 3.89 6.84
C LEU A 19 -17.01 2.43 7.27
N VAL A 20 -16.22 2.05 8.27
CA VAL A 20 -16.15 0.65 8.72
C VAL A 20 -17.48 0.16 9.26
N LYS A 21 -18.17 0.98 10.07
CA LYS A 21 -19.49 0.65 10.62
C LYS A 21 -20.57 0.63 9.52
N GLY A 22 -20.46 1.45 8.48
CA GLY A 22 -21.43 1.55 7.39
C GLY A 22 -21.24 0.56 6.23
N ILE A 23 -20.06 -0.06 6.09
CA ILE A 23 -19.75 -0.98 4.99
C ILE A 23 -20.66 -2.24 5.02
N ASP A 24 -20.96 -2.78 6.20
CA ASP A 24 -21.83 -3.96 6.33
C ASP A 24 -23.27 -3.67 5.90
N THR A 25 -23.82 -2.52 6.33
CA THR A 25 -25.15 -2.06 5.96
C THR A 25 -25.26 -1.86 4.45
N LYS A 26 -24.32 -1.12 3.84
CA LYS A 26 -24.28 -0.91 2.39
C LYS A 26 -24.21 -2.21 1.60
N ALA A 27 -23.49 -3.21 2.11
CA ALA A 27 -23.38 -4.50 1.44
C ALA A 27 -24.66 -5.34 1.55
N LYS A 28 -25.44 -5.20 2.64
CA LYS A 28 -26.75 -5.85 2.81
C LYS A 28 -27.84 -5.21 1.95
N GLU A 29 -27.75 -3.89 1.73
CA GLU A 29 -28.72 -3.10 0.96
C GLU A 29 -28.42 -3.08 -0.55
N SER A 30 -27.29 -3.63 -0.99
CA SER A 30 -26.89 -3.61 -2.40
C SER A 30 -27.67 -4.65 -3.21
N GLU A 31 -28.45 -4.19 -4.19
CA GLU A 31 -29.13 -5.07 -5.17
C GLU A 31 -28.23 -5.44 -6.35
N ASP A 32 -27.31 -4.55 -6.75
CA ASP A 32 -26.52 -4.68 -7.99
C ASP A 32 -25.22 -5.49 -7.87
N ARG A 33 -24.75 -5.78 -6.65
CA ARG A 33 -23.45 -6.43 -6.41
C ARG A 33 -23.53 -7.43 -5.29
N ALA A 34 -22.81 -8.54 -5.48
CA ALA A 34 -22.61 -9.53 -4.43
C ALA A 34 -21.98 -8.88 -3.18
N TYR A 35 -22.52 -9.23 -2.01
CA TYR A 35 -22.11 -8.71 -0.69
C TYR A 35 -20.59 -8.64 -0.53
N GLY A 36 -19.87 -9.75 -0.79
CA GLY A 36 -18.41 -9.81 -0.65
C GLY A 36 -17.66 -8.83 -1.57
N GLY A 37 -18.21 -8.55 -2.76
CA GLY A 37 -17.66 -7.57 -3.69
C GLY A 37 -17.80 -6.14 -3.17
N VAL A 38 -18.94 -5.79 -2.57
CA VAL A 38 -19.17 -4.49 -1.93
C VAL A 38 -18.22 -4.28 -0.76
N ILE A 39 -18.09 -5.28 0.12
CA ILE A 39 -17.18 -5.23 1.27
C ILE A 39 -15.73 -5.01 0.80
N ARG A 40 -15.28 -5.78 -0.20
CA ARG A 40 -13.90 -5.68 -0.72
C ARG A 40 -13.62 -4.30 -1.31
N ALA A 41 -14.53 -3.79 -2.14
CA ALA A 41 -14.39 -2.49 -2.77
C ALA A 41 -14.39 -1.36 -1.74
N GLY A 42 -15.33 -1.39 -0.78
CA GLY A 42 -15.42 -0.40 0.30
C GLY A 42 -14.15 -0.36 1.15
N LYS A 43 -13.62 -1.53 1.53
CA LYS A 43 -12.36 -1.62 2.27
C LYS A 43 -11.18 -1.09 1.47
N GLY A 44 -11.06 -1.46 0.20
CA GLY A 44 -9.98 -0.96 -0.66
C GLY A 44 -9.98 0.56 -0.76
N MET A 45 -11.14 1.16 -1.02
CA MET A 45 -11.31 2.61 -1.09
C MET A 45 -10.97 3.29 0.24
N LEU A 46 -11.42 2.72 1.36
CA LEU A 46 -11.10 3.22 2.70
C LEU A 46 -9.58 3.27 2.92
N VAL A 47 -8.87 2.16 2.70
CA VAL A 47 -7.42 2.10 2.96
C VAL A 47 -6.67 3.08 2.06
N GLU A 48 -7.02 3.16 0.77
CA GLU A 48 -6.41 4.09 -0.17
C GLU A 48 -6.64 5.55 0.24
N SER A 49 -7.87 5.90 0.64
CA SER A 49 -8.19 7.26 1.08
C SER A 49 -7.41 7.66 2.34
N LEU A 50 -7.29 6.74 3.30
CA LEU A 50 -6.58 6.99 4.55
C LEU A 50 -5.09 7.23 4.29
N ALA A 51 -4.47 6.39 3.44
CA ALA A 51 -3.08 6.54 3.05
C ALA A 51 -2.81 7.90 2.38
N LYS A 52 -3.66 8.28 1.41
CA LYS A 52 -3.55 9.56 0.69
C LYS A 52 -3.65 10.76 1.64
N SER A 53 -4.64 10.77 2.52
CA SER A 53 -4.80 11.86 3.48
C SER A 53 -3.63 11.95 4.47
N LEU A 54 -3.07 10.83 4.91
CA LEU A 54 -1.87 10.85 5.77
C LEU A 54 -0.64 11.41 5.05
N ILE A 55 -0.46 11.11 3.75
CA ILE A 55 0.61 11.72 2.95
C ILE A 55 0.42 13.23 2.84
N GLU A 56 -0.81 13.70 2.57
CA GLU A 56 -1.13 15.12 2.46
C GLU A 56 -0.89 15.86 3.79
N ILE A 57 -1.30 15.26 4.91
CA ILE A 57 -1.04 15.80 6.26
C ILE A 57 0.47 15.85 6.52
N ALA A 58 1.20 14.76 6.26
CA ALA A 58 2.65 14.71 6.44
C ALA A 58 3.38 15.79 5.60
N TRP A 59 2.99 15.98 4.35
CA TRP A 59 3.55 17.01 3.47
C TRP A 59 3.30 18.43 3.99
N LYS A 60 2.07 18.68 4.47
CA LYS A 60 1.68 19.94 5.09
C LYS A 60 2.44 20.22 6.39
N GLU A 61 2.64 19.20 7.23
CA GLU A 61 3.44 19.31 8.46
C GLU A 61 4.92 19.64 8.19
N LEU A 62 5.47 19.18 7.06
CA LEU A 62 6.81 19.56 6.62
C LEU A 62 6.90 21.03 6.13
N GLY A 63 5.79 21.78 6.15
CA GLY A 63 5.75 23.18 5.70
C GLY A 63 6.04 23.34 4.20
N ARG A 64 5.84 22.29 3.40
CA ARG A 64 6.16 22.27 1.98
C ARG A 64 5.00 22.82 1.14
N ASN A 65 5.32 23.30 -0.07
CA ASN A 65 4.31 23.80 -1.00
C ASN A 65 3.39 22.65 -1.47
N PRO A 66 2.05 22.71 -1.24
CA PRO A 66 1.12 21.69 -1.69
C PRO A 66 1.15 21.42 -3.20
N ALA A 67 1.44 22.43 -4.03
CA ALA A 67 1.49 22.29 -5.49
C ALA A 67 2.62 21.38 -5.98
N LYS A 68 3.60 21.09 -5.12
CA LYS A 68 4.72 20.19 -5.44
C LYS A 68 4.39 18.71 -5.18
N LEU A 69 3.29 18.43 -4.46
CA LEU A 69 2.83 17.08 -4.19
C LEU A 69 1.75 16.67 -5.19
N SER A 70 1.90 15.49 -5.78
CA SER A 70 0.86 14.89 -6.62
C SER A 70 0.66 13.42 -6.27
N LEU A 71 -0.60 13.01 -6.15
CA LEU A 71 -0.99 11.62 -5.87
C LEU A 71 -1.55 10.92 -7.12
N ARG A 72 -1.20 11.43 -8.31
CA ARG A 72 -1.65 10.88 -9.59
C ARG A 72 -1.04 9.49 -9.79
N LYS A 73 -1.90 8.52 -10.11
CA LYS A 73 -1.47 7.18 -10.49
C LYS A 73 -1.10 7.13 -11.97
N GLU A 74 -0.01 6.46 -12.28
CA GLU A 74 0.42 6.24 -13.66
C GLU A 74 0.70 4.76 -13.90
N THR A 75 0.43 4.28 -15.11
CA THR A 75 0.81 2.91 -15.49
C THR A 75 2.25 2.95 -16.00
N VAL A 76 3.15 2.27 -15.29
CA VAL A 76 4.55 2.13 -15.67
C VAL A 76 4.70 0.90 -16.57
N LYS A 77 5.43 1.06 -17.67
CA LYS A 77 5.77 -0.05 -18.57
C LYS A 77 7.08 -0.67 -18.12
N ILE A 78 7.02 -1.86 -17.54
CA ILE A 78 8.21 -2.61 -17.15
C ILE A 78 8.76 -3.31 -18.40
N PRO A 79 9.97 -2.96 -18.87
CA PRO A 79 10.50 -3.53 -20.09
C PRO A 79 10.90 -5.00 -19.90
N ILE A 80 10.82 -5.79 -20.97
CA ILE A 80 11.40 -7.13 -21.00
C ILE A 80 12.92 -7.08 -20.80
N LYS A 81 13.45 -8.02 -20.00
CA LYS A 81 14.89 -8.13 -19.74
C LYS A 81 15.63 -8.68 -20.96
N LYS A 82 16.71 -8.02 -21.38
CA LYS A 82 17.56 -8.48 -22.48
C LYS A 82 18.13 -9.87 -22.21
N GLU A 83 18.51 -10.14 -20.97
CA GLU A 83 19.07 -11.42 -20.54
C GLU A 83 18.05 -12.55 -20.67
N TYR A 84 16.74 -12.25 -20.55
CA TYR A 84 15.70 -13.24 -20.79
C TYR A 84 15.58 -13.59 -22.28
N ILE A 85 15.63 -12.59 -23.17
CA ILE A 85 15.59 -12.79 -24.62
C ILE A 85 16.72 -13.73 -25.06
N GLU A 86 17.90 -13.59 -24.46
CA GLU A 86 19.03 -14.45 -24.79
C GLU A 86 18.83 -15.92 -24.38
N ARG A 87 18.04 -16.19 -23.33
CA ARG A 87 17.66 -17.53 -22.86
C ARG A 87 16.47 -18.15 -23.60
N VAL A 88 15.76 -17.40 -24.44
CA VAL A 88 14.65 -17.94 -25.25
C VAL A 88 15.21 -19.00 -26.20
N LYS A 89 14.75 -20.24 -26.02
CA LYS A 89 15.30 -21.41 -26.74
C LYS A 89 14.95 -21.44 -28.22
N SER A 90 13.73 -21.03 -28.59
CA SER A 90 13.31 -20.99 -29.99
C SER A 90 13.93 -19.77 -30.69
N PRO A 91 14.71 -19.97 -31.75
CA PRO A 91 15.25 -18.87 -32.56
C PRO A 91 14.15 -17.98 -33.15
N GLU A 92 13.02 -18.57 -33.55
CA GLU A 92 11.88 -17.89 -34.15
C GLU A 92 11.23 -16.93 -33.13
N VAL A 93 10.93 -17.43 -31.92
CA VAL A 93 10.38 -16.62 -30.84
C VAL A 93 11.37 -15.52 -30.43
N LYS A 94 12.65 -15.85 -30.33
CA LYS A 94 13.70 -14.88 -29.98
C LYS A 94 13.79 -13.76 -31.02
N LYS A 95 13.74 -14.09 -32.31
CA LYS A 95 13.70 -13.12 -33.41
C LYS A 95 12.44 -12.27 -33.35
N PHE A 96 11.26 -12.90 -33.18
CA PHE A 96 9.99 -12.19 -33.08
C PHE A 96 9.99 -11.15 -31.94
N ILE A 97 10.47 -11.53 -30.75
CA ILE A 97 10.58 -10.61 -29.61
C ILE A 97 11.53 -9.44 -29.93
N LYS A 98 12.67 -9.71 -30.58
CA LYS A 98 13.63 -8.67 -30.97
C LYS A 98 13.03 -7.69 -31.98
N ASP A 99 12.31 -8.19 -32.97
CA ASP A 99 11.67 -7.38 -34.02
C ASP A 99 10.51 -6.52 -33.47
N HIS A 100 9.87 -6.95 -32.38
CA HIS A 100 8.72 -6.27 -31.74
C HIS A 100 9.03 -5.77 -30.32
N ILE A 101 10.29 -5.48 -30.00
CA ILE A 101 10.76 -5.28 -28.61
C ILE A 101 9.96 -4.24 -27.81
N LYS A 102 9.43 -3.21 -28.48
CA LYS A 102 8.65 -2.12 -27.85
C LYS A 102 7.28 -2.58 -27.35
N ASP A 103 6.76 -3.68 -27.89
CA ASP A 103 5.46 -4.25 -27.53
C ASP A 103 5.58 -5.20 -26.32
N PHE A 104 6.79 -5.68 -26.02
CA PHE A 104 7.06 -6.57 -24.90
C PHE A 104 7.36 -5.80 -23.61
N TYR A 105 6.29 -5.40 -22.93
CA TYR A 105 6.36 -4.82 -21.59
C TYR A 105 5.23 -5.34 -20.70
N TYR A 106 5.43 -5.25 -19.38
CA TYR A 106 4.38 -5.52 -18.40
C TYR A 106 3.84 -4.18 -17.85
N PRO A 107 2.54 -3.86 -18.01
CA PRO A 107 1.94 -2.67 -17.42
C PRO A 107 1.78 -2.88 -15.91
N LEU A 108 2.40 -2.02 -15.10
CA LEU A 108 2.37 -2.09 -13.66
C LEU A 108 1.89 -0.78 -13.04
N ARG A 109 1.03 -0.87 -12.02
CA ARG A 109 0.48 0.27 -11.29
C ARG A 109 0.08 -0.18 -9.89
N THR A 110 0.38 0.64 -8.89
CA THR A 110 0.01 0.38 -7.48
C THR A 110 -1.17 1.25 -7.04
N ASP A 111 -1.64 1.05 -5.81
CA ASP A 111 -2.82 1.73 -5.27
C ASP A 111 -2.60 3.25 -5.11
N VAL A 112 -1.43 3.67 -4.62
CA VAL A 112 -1.04 5.08 -4.47
C VAL A 112 0.36 5.32 -5.03
N HIS A 113 0.50 6.41 -5.79
CA HIS A 113 1.77 6.94 -6.28
C HIS A 113 1.99 8.33 -5.72
N VAL A 114 3.14 8.56 -5.08
CA VAL A 114 3.48 9.89 -4.55
C VAL A 114 4.56 10.51 -5.42
N HIS A 115 4.24 11.67 -5.96
CA HIS A 115 5.15 12.48 -6.74
C HIS A 115 5.50 13.75 -5.97
N VAL A 116 6.79 14.06 -5.88
CA VAL A 116 7.29 15.31 -5.30
C VAL A 116 8.11 16.02 -6.37
N ASP A 117 7.78 17.28 -6.66
CA ASP A 117 8.43 18.06 -7.72
C ASP A 117 8.42 17.32 -9.07
N GLY A 118 7.31 16.64 -9.37
CA GLY A 118 7.13 15.84 -10.59
C GLY A 118 7.88 14.50 -10.61
N LYS A 119 8.69 14.17 -9.60
CA LYS A 119 9.42 12.90 -9.52
C LYS A 119 8.62 11.87 -8.75
N PHE A 120 8.47 10.68 -9.33
CA PHE A 120 7.85 9.53 -8.66
C PHE A 120 8.74 9.05 -7.51
N LYS A 121 8.31 9.27 -6.27
CA LYS A 121 9.12 9.10 -5.05
C LYS A 121 8.68 7.93 -4.18
N ILE A 122 7.38 7.63 -4.14
CA ILE A 122 6.84 6.52 -3.34
C ILE A 122 5.83 5.72 -4.14
N ALA A 123 6.08 4.42 -4.31
CA ALA A 123 5.06 3.45 -4.73
C ALA A 123 4.46 2.77 -3.50
N MET A 124 3.14 2.75 -3.41
CA MET A 124 2.44 2.21 -2.26
C MET A 124 1.31 1.27 -2.66
N GLU A 125 1.29 0.12 -1.99
CA GLU A 125 0.21 -0.87 -2.01
C GLU A 125 -0.64 -0.72 -0.75
N CYS A 126 -1.95 -0.65 -0.93
CA CYS A 126 -2.93 -0.44 0.13
C CYS A 126 -3.76 -1.71 0.33
N LYS A 127 -3.77 -2.27 1.53
CA LYS A 127 -4.50 -3.52 1.81
C LYS A 127 -5.30 -3.41 3.11
N ALA A 128 -6.53 -3.93 3.12
CA ALA A 128 -7.27 -4.04 4.38
C ALA A 128 -6.53 -4.96 5.38
N TYR A 129 -5.90 -6.00 4.86
CA TYR A 129 -4.93 -6.81 5.59
C TYR A 129 -3.98 -7.46 4.61
N THR A 130 -2.80 -7.86 5.08
CA THR A 130 -1.82 -8.59 4.26
C THR A 130 -1.38 -9.86 4.96
N GLU A 131 -1.43 -10.97 4.22
CA GLU A 131 -0.80 -12.24 4.56
C GLU A 131 0.45 -12.46 3.67
N ASN A 132 1.31 -13.42 4.03
CA ASN A 132 2.54 -13.71 3.28
C ASN A 132 2.31 -14.01 1.78
N ALA A 133 1.17 -14.61 1.41
CA ALA A 133 0.84 -14.87 0.01
C ALA A 133 0.60 -13.57 -0.78
N MET A 134 -0.04 -12.57 -0.16
CA MET A 134 -0.22 -11.24 -0.75
C MET A 134 1.11 -10.47 -0.78
N LEU A 135 1.88 -10.55 0.32
CA LEU A 135 3.20 -9.91 0.41
C LEU A 135 4.10 -10.33 -0.74
N LYS A 136 4.19 -11.62 -1.08
CA LYS A 136 4.99 -12.11 -2.22
C LYS A 136 4.68 -11.38 -3.54
N ARG A 137 3.39 -11.09 -3.82
CA ARG A 137 2.99 -10.37 -5.03
C ARG A 137 3.46 -8.93 -4.99
N ILE A 138 3.30 -8.29 -3.84
CA ILE A 138 3.78 -6.92 -3.58
C ILE A 138 5.30 -6.82 -3.76
N LEU A 139 6.06 -7.80 -3.23
CA LEU A 139 7.52 -7.85 -3.38
C LEU A 139 7.94 -8.00 -4.85
N VAL A 140 7.22 -8.80 -5.63
CA VAL A 140 7.45 -8.93 -7.08
C VAL A 140 7.17 -7.60 -7.79
N ASP A 141 6.01 -6.99 -7.55
CA ASP A 141 5.65 -5.71 -8.17
C ASP A 141 6.69 -4.62 -7.86
N PHE A 142 7.09 -4.48 -6.60
CA PHE A 142 8.09 -3.49 -6.19
C PHE A 142 9.49 -3.79 -6.74
N THR A 143 9.86 -5.07 -6.85
CA THR A 143 11.11 -5.45 -7.52
C THR A 143 11.10 -5.02 -8.98
N LEU A 144 9.98 -5.16 -9.69
CA LEU A 144 9.82 -4.69 -11.06
C LEU A 144 9.92 -3.15 -11.15
N PHE A 145 9.26 -2.42 -10.25
CA PHE A 145 9.41 -0.96 -10.16
C PHE A 145 10.86 -0.54 -9.95
N LYS A 146 11.60 -1.18 -9.04
CA LYS A 146 13.00 -0.83 -8.73
C LYS A 146 13.92 -0.95 -9.94
N GLN A 147 13.60 -1.82 -10.89
CA GLN A 147 14.35 -1.92 -12.16
C GLN A 147 14.25 -0.64 -13.01
N VAL A 148 13.15 0.10 -12.90
CA VAL A 148 12.88 1.31 -13.68
C VAL A 148 13.15 2.58 -12.86
N PHE A 149 12.89 2.52 -11.55
CA PHE A 149 13.07 3.61 -10.59
C PHE A 149 13.88 3.11 -9.39
N PRO A 150 15.23 3.13 -9.45
CA PRO A 150 16.08 2.56 -8.41
C PRO A 150 15.93 3.23 -7.03
N ASP A 151 15.59 4.52 -7.02
CA ASP A 151 15.49 5.34 -5.81
C ASP A 151 14.06 5.41 -5.24
N LEU A 152 13.14 4.58 -5.75
CA LEU A 152 11.74 4.61 -5.35
C LEU A 152 11.57 4.00 -3.96
N ALA A 153 10.91 4.71 -3.05
CA ALA A 153 10.52 4.17 -1.77
C ALA A 153 9.28 3.27 -1.92
N PHE A 154 9.31 2.10 -1.28
CA PHE A 154 8.23 1.13 -1.33
C PHE A 154 7.50 1.06 0.01
N VAL A 155 6.17 1.16 -0.04
CA VAL A 155 5.32 1.11 1.15
C VAL A 155 4.20 0.08 0.98
N LEU A 156 4.09 -0.82 1.97
CA LEU A 156 2.86 -1.58 2.20
C LEU A 156 2.09 -0.88 3.32
N PHE A 157 0.97 -0.25 2.97
CA PHE A 157 0.07 0.37 3.92
C PHE A 157 -1.14 -0.53 4.15
N GLN A 158 -1.34 -0.98 5.39
CA GLN A 158 -2.41 -1.89 5.74
C GLN A 158 -3.19 -1.50 6.99
N LEU A 159 -4.48 -1.85 7.03
CA LEU A 159 -5.27 -1.69 8.26
C LEU A 159 -4.84 -2.73 9.30
N GLU A 160 -4.97 -4.02 8.98
CA GLU A 160 -4.59 -5.12 9.86
C GLU A 160 -3.39 -5.90 9.29
N SER A 161 -2.63 -6.59 10.13
CA SER A 161 -1.57 -7.51 9.67
C SER A 161 -2.00 -8.96 9.87
N GLN A 162 -1.64 -9.82 8.91
CA GLN A 162 -1.64 -11.29 9.03
C GLN A 162 -0.26 -11.86 8.65
N LEU A 163 0.79 -11.06 8.90
CA LEU A 163 2.17 -11.38 8.60
C LEU A 163 2.86 -12.12 9.78
N GLY A 164 2.17 -12.33 10.90
CA GLY A 164 2.73 -12.84 12.15
C GLY A 164 3.66 -11.84 12.85
N GLY A 165 4.38 -12.33 13.87
CA GLY A 165 5.37 -11.53 14.60
C GLY A 165 4.75 -10.33 15.30
N ASP A 166 5.45 -9.18 15.27
CA ASP A 166 5.01 -7.97 15.97
C ASP A 166 4.40 -6.89 15.07
N TYR A 167 4.11 -7.19 13.79
CA TYR A 167 3.56 -6.23 12.83
C TYR A 167 2.20 -5.64 13.21
N SER A 168 1.45 -6.30 14.10
CA SER A 168 0.15 -5.82 14.61
C SER A 168 0.21 -5.26 16.04
N THR A 169 1.39 -5.08 16.61
CA THR A 169 1.56 -4.54 17.98
C THR A 169 1.62 -3.01 17.98
N ALA A 170 1.60 -2.39 19.16
CA ALA A 170 1.79 -0.94 19.33
C ALA A 170 3.24 -0.47 19.11
N ASN A 171 4.21 -1.39 19.14
CA ASN A 171 5.63 -1.05 19.29
C ASN A 171 6.12 -0.12 18.17
N HIS A 172 6.88 0.92 18.52
CA HIS A 172 7.47 1.83 17.54
C HIS A 172 8.48 1.13 16.62
N ILE A 173 9.29 0.22 17.17
CA ILE A 173 10.22 -0.61 16.41
C ILE A 173 9.54 -1.97 16.17
N LYS A 174 9.56 -2.42 14.91
CA LYS A 174 9.06 -3.74 14.50
C LYS A 174 10.22 -4.68 14.22
N TYR A 175 10.24 -5.81 14.91
CA TYR A 175 11.17 -6.91 14.62
C TYR A 175 10.66 -7.80 13.49
N GLY A 176 9.36 -7.77 13.19
CA GLY A 176 8.73 -8.57 12.15
C GLY A 176 8.51 -10.03 12.55
N SER A 177 8.37 -10.89 11.55
CA SER A 177 8.17 -12.34 11.73
C SER A 177 9.22 -13.13 10.94
N PRO A 178 9.56 -14.36 11.36
CA PRO A 178 10.53 -15.19 10.64
C PRO A 178 10.14 -15.41 9.18
N SER A 179 8.87 -15.71 8.91
CA SER A 179 8.37 -15.94 7.55
C SER A 179 8.48 -14.68 6.68
N THR A 180 8.15 -13.52 7.23
CA THR A 180 8.18 -12.26 6.48
C THR A 180 9.62 -11.87 6.15
N HIS A 181 10.53 -11.96 7.12
CA HIS A 181 11.96 -11.69 6.89
C HIS A 181 12.59 -12.68 5.92
N THR A 182 12.22 -13.95 6.01
CA THR A 182 12.68 -14.97 5.04
C THR A 182 12.22 -14.61 3.64
N LEU A 183 11.00 -14.10 3.45
CA LEU A 183 10.56 -13.64 2.13
C LEU A 183 11.33 -12.40 1.68
N LEU A 184 11.43 -11.38 2.54
CA LEU A 184 12.14 -10.14 2.25
C LEU A 184 13.59 -10.39 1.81
N SER A 185 14.29 -11.37 2.39
CA SER A 185 15.69 -11.67 2.06
C SER A 185 15.91 -12.13 0.61
N TYR A 186 14.87 -12.55 -0.12
CA TYR A 186 14.98 -12.94 -1.53
C TYR A 186 14.78 -11.77 -2.51
N PHE A 187 14.40 -10.60 -2.03
CA PHE A 187 14.13 -9.44 -2.86
C PHE A 187 15.04 -8.28 -2.45
N ASP A 188 15.78 -7.73 -3.41
CA ASP A 188 16.55 -6.51 -3.19
C ASP A 188 15.61 -5.30 -3.21
N ILE A 189 14.77 -5.14 -2.19
CA ILE A 189 13.93 -3.97 -1.98
C ILE A 189 13.90 -3.62 -0.49
N ASP A 190 13.82 -2.33 -0.18
CA ASP A 190 13.55 -1.87 1.19
C ASP A 190 12.06 -1.54 1.32
N LEU A 191 11.32 -2.40 2.03
CA LEU A 191 9.87 -2.31 2.16
C LEU A 191 9.47 -1.73 3.52
N ASN A 192 8.79 -0.58 3.48
CA ASN A 192 8.17 0.01 4.66
C ASN A 192 6.79 -0.61 4.89
N ILE A 193 6.66 -1.47 5.91
CA ILE A 193 5.38 -2.10 6.27
C ILE A 193 4.71 -1.28 7.38
N ILE A 194 3.54 -0.72 7.08
CA ILE A 194 2.78 0.14 7.98
C ILE A 194 1.44 -0.53 8.30
N THR A 195 1.22 -0.84 9.58
CA THR A 195 -0.05 -1.38 10.09
C THR A 195 -0.70 -0.36 11.05
N VAL A 196 -1.96 0.02 10.81
CA VAL A 196 -2.61 1.06 11.63
C VAL A 196 -3.55 0.54 12.73
N LEU A 197 -4.03 -0.70 12.63
CA LEU A 197 -4.88 -1.34 13.64
C LEU A 197 -4.11 -2.40 14.41
N GLU A 198 -4.30 -2.40 15.73
CA GLU A 198 -3.70 -3.38 16.61
C GLU A 198 -4.39 -4.75 16.54
N GLY A 199 -3.61 -5.77 16.88
CA GLY A 199 -4.04 -7.16 16.91
C GLY A 199 -4.04 -7.78 15.52
N GLU A 200 -3.61 -9.03 15.45
CA GLU A 200 -3.53 -9.78 14.21
C GLU A 200 -4.93 -9.95 13.59
N ARG A 201 -4.98 -9.96 12.26
CA ARG A 201 -6.18 -10.26 11.48
C ARG A 201 -6.55 -11.73 11.71
N LYS A 202 -7.80 -11.98 12.11
CA LYS A 202 -8.35 -13.34 12.26
C LYS A 202 -9.43 -13.60 11.23
N VAL A 203 -9.27 -14.58 10.34
CA VAL A 203 -10.13 -14.79 9.16
C VAL A 203 -11.64 -14.72 9.48
N ASP A 204 -12.05 -15.37 10.58
CA ASP A 204 -13.42 -15.45 11.11
C ASP A 204 -13.93 -14.17 11.82
N LYS A 205 -13.06 -13.19 12.10
CA LYS A 205 -13.38 -11.95 12.84
C LYS A 205 -13.10 -10.67 12.04
N PRO A 206 -13.90 -10.37 10.99
CA PRO A 206 -13.58 -9.27 10.10
C PRO A 206 -14.09 -7.91 10.59
N ILE A 207 -13.24 -6.88 10.59
CA ILE A 207 -13.46 -5.56 11.24
C ILE A 207 -14.70 -4.75 10.84
N HIS A 208 -15.31 -5.05 9.69
CA HIS A 208 -16.58 -4.44 9.26
C HIS A 208 -17.80 -4.95 10.04
N LYS A 209 -17.65 -6.04 10.79
CA LYS A 209 -18.66 -6.55 11.69
C LYS A 209 -18.53 -5.84 13.04
N PRO A 210 -19.60 -5.24 13.59
CA PRO A 210 -19.55 -4.46 14.82
C PRO A 210 -18.85 -5.18 15.99
N GLU A 211 -19.08 -6.48 16.14
CA GLU A 211 -18.52 -7.34 17.18
C GLU A 211 -17.00 -7.57 17.07
N TYR A 212 -16.42 -7.30 15.90
CA TYR A 212 -14.99 -7.47 15.62
C TYR A 212 -14.31 -6.16 15.22
N TYR A 213 -15.00 -5.04 15.41
CA TYR A 213 -14.49 -3.71 15.13
C TYR A 213 -13.19 -3.45 15.90
N LYS A 214 -12.23 -2.80 15.22
CA LYS A 214 -10.98 -2.33 15.80
C LYS A 214 -10.91 -0.81 15.63
N SER A 215 -10.60 -0.10 16.71
CA SER A 215 -10.48 1.35 16.69
C SER A 215 -9.17 1.80 16.03
N LEU A 216 -9.27 2.88 15.25
CA LEU A 216 -8.11 3.58 14.71
C LEU A 216 -7.67 4.62 15.73
N ARG A 217 -6.48 4.44 16.32
CA ARG A 217 -5.97 5.31 17.38
C ARG A 217 -5.13 6.45 16.82
N GLU A 218 -5.21 7.60 17.46
CA GLU A 218 -4.38 8.78 17.14
C GLU A 218 -2.88 8.45 17.16
N GLU A 219 -2.40 7.75 18.19
CA GLU A 219 -0.99 7.35 18.33
C GLU A 219 -0.48 6.55 17.13
N SER A 220 -1.30 5.61 16.62
CA SER A 220 -0.98 4.84 15.42
C SER A 220 -0.82 5.75 14.21
N LEU A 221 -1.72 6.71 14.04
CA LEU A 221 -1.67 7.67 12.93
C LEU A 221 -0.48 8.61 13.03
N LEU A 222 -0.13 9.08 14.23
CA LEU A 222 1.06 9.90 14.45
C LEU A 222 2.35 9.15 14.10
N ALA A 223 2.46 7.87 14.48
CA ALA A 223 3.60 7.03 14.09
C ALA A 223 3.70 6.90 12.56
N VAL A 224 2.58 6.74 11.86
CA VAL A 224 2.56 6.72 10.39
C VAL A 224 3.00 8.06 9.79
N LEU A 225 2.53 9.18 10.33
CA LEU A 225 2.93 10.50 9.86
C LEU A 225 4.46 10.69 9.94
N GLU A 226 5.11 10.23 11.01
CA GLU A 226 6.57 10.29 11.10
C GLU A 226 7.27 9.48 10.01
N VAL A 227 6.77 8.27 9.71
CA VAL A 227 7.30 7.46 8.60
C VAL A 227 7.17 8.21 7.28
N PHE A 228 5.97 8.72 6.96
CA PHE A 228 5.77 9.47 5.71
C PHE A 228 6.57 10.76 5.65
N LYS A 229 6.70 11.50 6.75
CA LYS A 229 7.56 12.70 6.79
C LYS A 229 9.00 12.36 6.46
N ASN A 230 9.52 11.23 6.96
CA ASN A 230 10.88 10.80 6.64
C ASN A 230 11.04 10.39 5.17
N LEU A 231 10.07 9.66 4.61
CA LEU A 231 10.10 9.27 3.19
C LEU A 231 9.89 10.46 2.24
N LEU A 232 9.23 11.54 2.68
CA LEU A 232 8.94 12.72 1.87
C LEU A 232 10.07 13.76 1.86
N LYS A 233 10.96 13.77 2.86
CA LYS A 233 12.12 14.68 2.95
C LYS A 233 13.02 14.58 1.71
#